data_AF-A0A2N7Z5F6-F1
#
_entry.id   AF-A0A2N7Z5F6-F1
#
_cell.length_a   1.000
_cell.length_b   1.000
_cell.length_c   1.000
_cell.angle_alpha   90.00
_cell.angle_beta   90.00
_cell.angle_gamma   90.00
#
_symmetry.space_group_name_H-M   'P 1'
#
loop_
_entity.id
_entity.type
_entity.pdbx_description
1 polymer ?
#
loop_
_entity_poly.entity_id
_entity_poly.type
_entity_poly.pdbx_seq_one_letter_code
_entity_poly.pdbx_strand_id
1 'polypeptide(L)'
;MSTRFSLNLSLWIGITVGLYVLLYLMSPLGLLGALPCTFVALPIYLSGGARADKFADACLSAVAGVVWGLVFIYLDSLFAHQGLHRLAASALSVGLVTIALCATHLLFTPWGMFSNIPMMFGAVACTFLVGPDKWFYIMVTLCLGVLLGFINHSGRKFLDDHGRWTLFRTRKVDDSVR
;
A
#
# COMPACT_ATOMS: atom_id res chain seq x y z
N MET A 1 -24.43 5.62 3.13
CA MET A 1 -23.89 5.22 4.45
C MET A 1 -24.50 6.12 5.51
N SER A 2 -24.88 5.58 6.66
CA SER A 2 -25.36 6.40 7.78
C SER A 2 -24.19 7.15 8.45
N THR A 3 -24.45 8.30 9.08
CA THR A 3 -23.45 9.04 9.85
C THR A 3 -22.81 8.17 10.93
N ARG A 4 -23.62 7.35 11.61
CA ARG A 4 -23.15 6.41 12.65
C ARG A 4 -22.20 5.37 12.08
N PHE A 5 -22.50 4.82 10.90
CA PHE A 5 -21.61 3.88 10.23
C PHE A 5 -20.26 4.53 9.95
N SER A 6 -20.27 5.74 9.38
CA SER A 6 -19.04 6.49 9.09
C SER A 6 -18.23 6.76 10.35
N LEU A 7 -18.87 7.20 11.44
CA LEU A 7 -18.18 7.47 12.72
C LEU A 7 -17.55 6.20 13.31
N ASN A 8 -18.29 5.08 13.35
CA ASN A 8 -17.76 3.84 13.93
C ASN A 8 -16.67 3.21 13.05
N LEU A 9 -16.80 3.29 11.72
CA LEU A 9 -15.73 2.86 10.83
C LEU A 9 -14.49 3.78 10.96
N SER A 10 -14.67 5.09 11.12
CA SER A 10 -13.57 6.01 11.39
C SER A 10 -12.87 5.70 12.72
N LEU A 11 -13.63 5.35 13.77
CA LEU A 11 -13.05 4.88 15.04
C LEU A 11 -12.25 3.60 14.86
N TRP A 12 -12.78 2.61 14.12
CA TRP A 12 -12.05 1.38 13.77
C TRP A 12 -10.72 1.71 13.10
N ILE A 13 -10.75 2.50 12.02
CA ILE A 13 -9.56 2.89 11.25
C ILE A 13 -8.57 3.65 12.13
N GLY A 14 -9.04 4.58 12.96
CA GLY A 14 -8.18 5.33 13.87
C GLY A 14 -7.45 4.44 14.87
N ILE A 15 -8.15 3.47 15.47
CA ILE A 15 -7.57 2.51 16.42
C ILE A 15 -6.55 1.60 15.73
N THR A 16 -6.88 1.01 14.59
CA THR A 16 -5.98 0.09 13.88
C THR A 16 -4.75 0.80 13.32
N VAL A 17 -4.90 2.00 12.77
CA VAL A 17 -3.78 2.83 12.31
C VAL A 17 -2.89 3.27 13.48
N GLY A 18 -3.49 3.72 14.59
CA GLY A 18 -2.75 4.12 15.79
C GLY A 18 -1.95 2.96 16.38
N LEU A 19 -2.58 1.78 16.52
CA LEU A 19 -1.91 0.57 17.00
C LEU A 19 -0.79 0.13 16.04
N TYR A 20 -1.05 0.18 14.73
CA TYR A 20 -0.04 -0.11 13.71
C TYR A 20 1.18 0.79 13.86
N VAL A 21 0.99 2.11 13.96
CA VAL A 21 2.10 3.07 14.09
C VAL A 21 2.88 2.81 15.38
N LEU A 22 2.20 2.57 16.51
CA LEU A 22 2.86 2.23 17.77
C LEU A 22 3.74 0.98 17.62
N LEU A 23 3.19 -0.11 17.09
CA LEU A 23 3.93 -1.36 16.87
C LEU A 23 5.08 -1.18 15.88
N TYR A 24 4.87 -0.40 14.82
CA TYR A 24 5.90 -0.09 13.83
C TYR A 24 7.08 0.64 14.49
N LEU A 25 6.80 1.69 15.28
CA LEU A 25 7.82 2.50 15.96
C LEU A 25 8.55 1.73 17.07
N MET A 26 7.90 0.74 17.69
CA MET A 26 8.54 -0.16 18.67
C MET A 26 9.37 -1.27 18.02
N SER A 27 9.21 -1.51 16.71
CA SER A 27 9.97 -2.51 15.97
C SER A 27 11.27 -1.92 15.39
N PRO A 28 12.23 -2.76 14.95
CA PRO A 28 13.42 -2.28 14.24
C PRO A 28 13.11 -1.44 12.97
N LEU A 29 11.91 -1.58 12.40
CA LEU A 29 11.46 -0.80 11.24
C LEU A 29 11.30 0.70 11.54
N GLY A 30 11.05 1.07 12.80
CA GLY A 30 10.90 2.45 13.24
C GLY A 30 12.15 3.30 13.05
N LEU A 31 13.33 2.69 13.14
CA LEU A 31 14.62 3.37 13.04
C LEU A 31 15.02 3.74 11.59
N LEU A 32 14.30 3.21 10.60
CA LEU A 32 14.72 3.22 9.20
C LEU A 32 14.01 4.28 8.35
N GLY A 33 13.05 5.01 8.91
CA GLY A 33 12.42 6.16 8.27
C GLY A 33 11.45 5.84 7.12
N ALA A 34 11.09 4.56 6.92
CA ALA A 34 10.20 4.13 5.83
C ALA A 34 8.69 4.20 6.18
N LEU A 35 8.31 4.63 7.39
CA LEU A 35 6.91 4.72 7.82
C LEU A 35 5.98 5.44 6.81
N PRO A 36 6.40 6.56 6.16
CA PRO A 36 5.57 7.22 5.14
C PRO A 36 5.14 6.32 3.99
N CYS A 37 5.91 5.28 3.66
CA CYS A 37 5.55 4.31 2.62
C CYS A 37 4.25 3.55 2.96
N THR A 38 3.98 3.33 4.24
CA THR A 38 2.69 2.78 4.70
C THR A 38 1.54 3.66 4.22
N PHE A 39 1.68 4.97 4.41
CA PHE A 39 0.65 5.97 4.10
C PHE A 39 0.55 6.30 2.61
N VAL A 40 1.50 5.81 1.79
CA VAL A 40 1.36 5.77 0.33
C VAL A 40 0.58 4.53 -0.09
N ALA A 41 0.98 3.34 0.38
CA ALA A 41 0.33 2.07 0.00
C ALA A 41 -1.12 1.96 0.50
N LEU A 42 -1.40 2.41 1.71
CA LEU A 42 -2.70 2.35 2.37
C LEU A 42 -3.83 2.96 1.52
N PRO A 43 -3.79 4.25 1.13
CA PRO A 43 -4.84 4.86 0.34
C PRO A 43 -4.93 4.27 -1.08
N ILE A 44 -3.81 3.84 -1.67
CA ILE A 44 -3.83 3.17 -2.99
C ILE A 44 -4.64 1.88 -2.92
N TYR A 45 -4.37 1.04 -1.92
CA TYR A 45 -5.08 -0.22 -1.76
C TYR A 45 -6.56 -0.02 -1.41
N LEU A 46 -6.87 0.94 -0.52
CA LEU A 46 -8.25 1.29 -0.17
C LEU A 46 -9.04 1.86 -1.35
N SER A 47 -8.40 2.67 -2.21
CA SER A 47 -9.04 3.24 -3.41
C SER A 47 -9.37 2.19 -4.46
N GLY A 48 -8.60 1.09 -4.51
CA GLY A 48 -8.92 -0.10 -5.32
C GLY A 48 -10.02 -1.00 -4.73
N GLY A 49 -10.68 -0.56 -3.64
CA GLY A 49 -11.73 -1.32 -2.95
C GLY A 49 -11.22 -2.35 -1.94
N ALA A 50 -9.90 -2.43 -1.70
CA ALA A 50 -9.25 -3.30 -0.71
C ALA A 50 -9.73 -4.76 -0.74
N ARG A 51 -9.96 -5.30 -1.94
CA ARG A 51 -10.51 -6.64 -2.12
C ARG A 51 -9.52 -7.71 -1.70
N ALA A 52 -9.98 -8.70 -0.93
CA ALA A 52 -9.15 -9.78 -0.40
C ALA A 52 -8.42 -10.58 -1.50
N ASP A 53 -9.08 -10.80 -2.63
CA ASP A 53 -8.53 -11.52 -3.79
C ASP A 53 -7.42 -10.73 -4.51
N LYS A 54 -7.31 -9.43 -4.27
CA LYS A 54 -6.28 -8.54 -4.82
C LYS A 54 -5.18 -8.20 -3.83
N PHE A 55 -5.23 -8.74 -2.61
CA PHE A 55 -4.24 -8.50 -1.57
C PHE A 55 -2.82 -8.90 -2.02
N ALA A 56 -2.66 -10.15 -2.49
CA ALA A 56 -1.37 -10.67 -2.92
C ALA A 56 -0.82 -9.90 -4.14
N ASP A 57 -1.68 -9.59 -5.11
CA ASP A 57 -1.31 -8.79 -6.28
C ASP A 57 -0.84 -7.38 -5.87
N ALA A 58 -1.51 -6.72 -4.92
CA ALA A 58 -1.08 -5.43 -4.41
C ALA A 58 0.30 -5.50 -3.72
N CYS A 59 0.56 -6.52 -2.91
CA CYS A 59 1.88 -6.74 -2.31
C CYS A 59 2.97 -7.00 -3.37
N LEU A 60 2.68 -7.85 -4.36
CA LEU A 60 3.62 -8.15 -5.45
C LEU A 60 3.89 -6.92 -6.33
N SER A 61 2.86 -6.13 -6.63
CA SER A 61 2.99 -4.84 -7.32
C SER A 61 3.81 -3.84 -6.51
N ALA A 62 3.67 -3.80 -5.18
CA ALA A 62 4.51 -2.95 -4.34
C ALA A 62 5.99 -3.37 -4.42
N VAL A 63 6.28 -4.67 -4.29
CA VAL A 63 7.64 -5.22 -4.42
C VAL A 63 8.22 -4.92 -5.80
N ALA A 64 7.47 -5.19 -6.87
CA ALA A 64 7.89 -4.90 -8.24
C ALA A 64 8.16 -3.40 -8.44
N GLY A 65 7.32 -2.53 -7.87
CA GLY A 65 7.52 -1.09 -7.94
C GLY A 65 8.80 -0.62 -7.22
N VAL A 66 9.21 -1.24 -6.12
CA VAL A 66 10.52 -0.96 -5.51
C VAL A 66 11.66 -1.38 -6.44
N VAL A 67 11.57 -2.57 -7.05
CA VAL A 67 12.56 -3.04 -8.04
C VAL A 67 12.67 -2.06 -9.21
N TRP A 68 11.53 -1.60 -9.74
CA TRP A 68 11.53 -0.57 -10.76
C TRP A 68 12.19 0.70 -10.25
N GLY A 69 11.84 1.20 -9.05
CA GLY A 69 12.45 2.39 -8.45
C GLY A 69 13.99 2.31 -8.38
N LEU A 70 14.55 1.13 -8.11
CA LEU A 70 15.99 0.89 -8.18
C LEU A 70 16.53 1.01 -9.60
N VAL A 71 15.82 0.50 -10.61
CA VAL A 71 16.17 0.64 -12.03
C VAL A 71 16.15 2.11 -12.47
N PHE A 72 15.15 2.89 -12.03
CA PHE A 72 15.11 4.35 -12.28
C PHE A 72 16.37 5.04 -11.75
N ILE A 73 16.76 4.77 -10.50
CA ILE A 73 17.95 5.38 -9.88
C ILE A 73 19.24 4.92 -10.56
N TYR A 74 19.32 3.64 -10.92
CA TYR A 74 20.47 3.08 -11.61
C TYR A 74 20.68 3.74 -12.99
N LEU A 75 19.64 3.85 -13.81
CA LEU A 75 19.76 4.46 -15.13
C LEU A 75 20.02 5.97 -15.06
N ASP A 76 19.45 6.67 -14.07
CA ASP A 76 19.77 8.07 -13.82
C ASP A 76 21.28 8.24 -13.56
N SER A 77 21.84 7.42 -12.67
CA SER A 77 23.26 7.41 -12.34
C SER A 77 24.14 7.04 -13.54
N LEU A 78 23.71 6.06 -14.34
CA LEU A 78 24.42 5.62 -15.54
C LEU A 78 24.50 6.73 -16.60
N PHE A 79 23.38 7.40 -16.89
CA PHE A 79 23.34 8.50 -17.86
C PHE A 79 24.17 9.70 -17.38
N ALA A 80 24.08 10.04 -16.09
CA ALA A 80 24.92 11.10 -15.52
C ALA A 80 26.42 10.77 -15.62
N HIS A 81 26.81 9.51 -15.37
CA HIS A 81 28.20 9.06 -15.50
C HIS A 81 28.69 9.08 -16.96
N GLN A 82 27.80 8.91 -17.94
CA GLN A 82 28.12 9.06 -19.37
C GLN A 82 28.24 10.53 -19.82
N GLY A 83 28.13 11.49 -18.90
CA GLY A 83 28.33 12.92 -19.18
C GLY A 83 27.05 13.66 -19.53
N LEU A 84 25.87 13.04 -19.41
CA LEU A 84 24.61 13.78 -19.56
C LEU A 84 24.42 14.74 -18.39
N HIS A 85 23.83 15.91 -18.69
CA HIS A 85 23.40 16.84 -17.66
C HIS A 85 22.39 16.16 -16.71
N ARG A 86 22.52 16.38 -15.39
CA ARG A 86 21.72 15.68 -14.36
C ARG A 86 20.22 15.73 -14.61
N LEU A 87 19.68 16.90 -15.00
CA LEU A 87 18.24 17.02 -15.31
C LEU A 87 17.83 16.16 -16.51
N ALA A 88 18.67 16.07 -17.53
CA ALA A 88 18.40 15.26 -18.72
C ALA A 88 18.53 13.76 -18.40
N ALA A 89 19.54 13.38 -17.61
CA ALA A 89 19.71 12.01 -17.12
C ALA A 89 18.47 11.54 -16.34
N SER A 90 17.97 12.34 -15.40
CA SER A 90 16.78 12.00 -14.62
C SER A 90 15.53 11.93 -15.49
N ALA A 91 15.32 12.91 -16.38
CA ALA A 91 14.18 12.92 -17.28
C ALA A 91 14.16 11.70 -18.22
N LEU A 92 15.32 11.34 -18.80
CA LEU A 92 15.45 10.19 -19.68
C LEU A 92 15.27 8.87 -18.92
N SER A 93 15.89 8.72 -17.75
CA SER A 93 15.68 7.56 -16.90
C SER A 93 14.20 7.39 -16.56
N VAL A 94 13.56 8.46 -16.08
CA VAL A 94 12.14 8.42 -15.73
C VAL A 94 11.27 8.06 -16.93
N GLY A 95 11.50 8.68 -18.08
CA GLY A 95 10.73 8.40 -19.30
C GLY A 95 10.88 6.96 -19.78
N LEU A 96 12.12 6.48 -19.93
CA LEU A 96 12.40 5.14 -20.46
C LEU A 96 11.91 4.03 -19.53
N VAL A 97 12.16 4.15 -18.22
CA VAL A 97 11.74 3.12 -17.27
C VAL A 97 10.22 3.15 -17.08
N THR A 98 9.57 4.31 -17.15
CA THR A 98 8.10 4.41 -17.14
C THR A 98 7.49 3.69 -18.34
N ILE A 99 8.05 3.86 -19.54
CA ILE A 99 7.61 3.14 -20.74
C ILE A 99 7.76 1.64 -20.53
N ALA A 100 8.91 1.17 -20.04
CA ALA A 100 9.16 -0.23 -19.79
C ALA A 100 8.23 -0.83 -18.73
N LEU A 101 8.00 -0.12 -17.62
CA LEU A 101 7.07 -0.50 -16.55
C LEU A 101 5.65 -0.64 -17.08
N CYS A 102 5.16 0.37 -17.80
CA CYS A 102 3.81 0.36 -18.38
C CYS A 102 3.67 -0.75 -19.43
N ALA A 103 4.65 -0.93 -20.32
CA ALA A 103 4.64 -2.01 -21.31
C ALA A 103 4.61 -3.39 -20.63
N THR A 104 5.46 -3.61 -19.62
CA THR A 104 5.48 -4.84 -18.82
C THR A 104 4.10 -5.09 -18.21
N HIS A 105 3.53 -4.11 -17.53
CA HIS A 105 2.21 -4.25 -16.94
C HIS A 105 1.12 -4.58 -17.97
N LEU A 106 1.07 -3.86 -19.10
CA LEU A 106 0.05 -4.09 -20.12
C LEU A 106 0.17 -5.48 -20.78
N LEU A 107 1.39 -6.02 -20.88
CA LEU A 107 1.63 -7.36 -21.44
C LEU A 107 1.33 -8.48 -20.44
N PHE A 108 1.57 -8.29 -19.14
CA PHE A 108 1.39 -9.34 -18.11
C PHE A 108 0.05 -9.26 -17.36
N THR A 109 -0.69 -8.16 -17.47
CA THR A 109 -2.04 -8.01 -16.89
C THR A 109 -3.02 -9.15 -17.23
N PRO A 110 -3.04 -9.72 -18.45
CA PRO A 110 -3.89 -10.86 -18.77
C PRO A 110 -3.67 -12.09 -17.88
N TRP A 111 -2.51 -12.20 -17.23
CA TRP A 111 -2.17 -13.31 -16.31
C TRP A 111 -2.45 -12.97 -14.84
N GLY A 112 -3.01 -11.79 -14.56
CA GLY A 112 -3.45 -11.40 -13.22
C GLY A 112 -2.35 -11.10 -12.21
N MET A 113 -1.09 -10.98 -12.65
CA MET A 113 0.06 -10.62 -11.82
C MET A 113 0.53 -9.20 -12.12
N PHE A 114 0.98 -8.49 -11.09
CA PHE A 114 1.47 -7.11 -11.17
C PHE A 114 0.40 -6.15 -11.73
N SER A 115 -0.87 -6.44 -11.44
CA SER A 115 -2.01 -5.76 -12.07
C SER A 115 -2.35 -4.41 -11.44
N ASN A 116 -1.63 -4.00 -10.39
CA ASN A 116 -1.87 -2.75 -9.68
C ASN A 116 -0.80 -1.68 -10.02
N ILE A 117 -0.97 -0.99 -11.17
CA ILE A 117 -0.09 0.12 -11.59
C ILE A 117 0.05 1.20 -10.51
N PRO A 118 -1.04 1.72 -9.90
CA PRO A 118 -0.92 2.75 -8.87
C PRO A 118 0.01 2.34 -7.73
N MET A 119 -0.05 1.07 -7.31
CA MET A 119 0.84 0.55 -6.27
C MET A 119 2.30 0.50 -6.71
N MET A 120 2.57 0.12 -7.97
CA MET A 120 3.93 0.14 -8.51
C MET A 120 4.51 1.55 -8.52
N PHE A 121 3.77 2.56 -9.02
CA PHE A 121 4.25 3.94 -9.01
C PHE A 121 4.36 4.52 -7.59
N GLY A 122 3.45 4.17 -6.69
CA GLY A 122 3.56 4.53 -5.27
C GLY A 122 4.84 4.00 -4.63
N ALA A 123 5.23 2.77 -4.96
CA ALA A 123 6.47 2.16 -4.50
C ALA A 123 7.73 2.77 -5.14
N VAL A 124 7.69 3.12 -6.43
CA VAL A 124 8.75 3.89 -7.11
C VAL A 124 8.97 5.21 -6.39
N ALA A 125 7.90 5.97 -6.13
CA ALA A 125 7.97 7.25 -5.42
C ALA A 125 8.54 7.09 -3.99
N CYS A 126 8.16 6.03 -3.28
CA CYS A 126 8.73 5.70 -1.98
C CYS A 126 10.24 5.41 -2.05
N THR A 127 10.70 4.76 -3.11
CA THR A 127 12.12 4.47 -3.34
C THR A 127 12.91 5.76 -3.57
N PHE A 128 12.35 6.72 -4.30
CA PHE A 128 12.96 8.05 -4.46
C PHE A 128 12.99 8.84 -3.15
N LEU A 129 11.92 8.75 -2.35
CA LEU A 129 11.79 9.50 -1.11
C LEU A 129 12.72 8.99 0.00
N VAL A 130 12.78 7.67 0.20
CA VAL A 130 13.50 7.05 1.33
C VAL A 130 14.96 6.72 0.97
N GLY A 131 15.22 6.48 -0.32
CA GLY A 131 16.53 6.14 -0.86
C GLY A 131 16.71 4.64 -1.16
N PRO A 132 17.57 4.31 -2.13
CA PRO A 132 17.74 2.94 -2.64
C PRO A 132 18.35 1.99 -1.61
N ASP A 133 19.17 2.49 -0.68
CA ASP A 133 19.87 1.66 0.32
C ASP A 133 18.90 0.95 1.28
N LYS A 134 17.66 1.44 1.38
CA LYS A 134 16.63 0.90 2.27
C LYS A 134 15.56 0.09 1.52
N TRP A 135 15.82 -0.30 0.28
CA TRP A 135 14.84 -0.96 -0.61
C TRP A 135 14.07 -2.11 0.06
N PHE A 136 14.76 -2.96 0.80
CA PHE A 136 14.13 -4.11 1.47
C PHE A 136 13.10 -3.66 2.51
N TYR A 137 13.43 -2.63 3.29
CA TYR A 137 12.52 -2.07 4.29
C TYR A 137 11.33 -1.37 3.64
N ILE A 138 11.55 -0.69 2.51
CA ILE A 138 10.47 -0.08 1.73
C ILE A 138 9.48 -1.16 1.28
N MET A 139 9.96 -2.31 0.77
CA MET A 139 9.09 -3.44 0.37
C MET A 139 8.25 -3.93 1.54
N VAL A 140 8.88 -4.18 2.70
CA VAL A 140 8.17 -4.64 3.90
C VAL A 140 7.11 -3.61 4.33
N THR A 141 7.48 -2.33 4.41
CA THR A 141 6.57 -1.27 4.88
C THR A 141 5.41 -1.00 3.92
N LEU A 142 5.62 -1.13 2.61
CA LEU A 142 4.52 -1.05 1.64
C LEU A 142 3.54 -2.21 1.80
N CYS A 143 4.04 -3.45 1.91
CA CYS A 143 3.20 -4.63 2.16
C CYS A 143 2.42 -4.52 3.48
N LEU A 144 3.05 -3.96 4.52
CA LEU A 144 2.38 -3.65 5.78
C LEU A 144 1.28 -2.58 5.61
N GLY A 145 1.50 -1.57 4.75
CA GLY A 145 0.46 -0.60 4.37
C GLY A 145 -0.73 -1.23 3.65
N VAL A 146 -0.48 -2.20 2.76
CA VAL A 146 -1.54 -3.01 2.12
C VAL A 146 -2.30 -3.83 3.17
N LEU A 147 -1.60 -4.48 4.10
CA LEU A 147 -2.19 -5.23 5.21
C LEU A 147 -3.04 -4.35 6.11
N LEU A 148 -2.56 -3.16 6.48
CA LEU A 148 -3.33 -2.19 7.24
C LEU A 148 -4.59 -1.77 6.49
N GLY A 149 -4.50 -1.54 5.17
CA GLY A 149 -5.67 -1.25 4.33
C GLY A 149 -6.68 -2.38 4.31
N PHE A 150 -6.22 -3.64 4.27
CA PHE A 150 -7.09 -4.81 4.37
C PHE A 150 -7.79 -4.92 5.73
N ILE A 151 -7.07 -4.67 6.82
CA ILE A 151 -7.63 -4.65 8.19
C ILE A 151 -8.67 -3.53 8.32
N ASN A 152 -8.35 -2.33 7.82
CA ASN A 152 -9.24 -1.18 7.82
C ASN A 152 -10.53 -1.46 7.05
N HIS A 153 -10.42 -2.06 5.87
CA HIS A 153 -11.57 -2.47 5.06
C HIS A 153 -12.43 -3.55 5.75
N SER A 154 -11.77 -4.52 6.41
CA SER A 154 -12.44 -5.59 7.14
C SER A 154 -13.30 -5.10 8.30
N GLY A 155 -13.01 -3.90 8.83
CA GLY A 155 -13.83 -3.24 9.86
C GLY A 155 -15.31 -3.10 9.50
N ARG A 156 -15.63 -3.03 8.19
CA ARG A 156 -17.01 -2.98 7.70
C ARG A 156 -17.81 -4.22 8.11
N LYS A 157 -17.17 -5.38 8.29
CA LYS A 157 -17.82 -6.63 8.74
C LYS A 157 -18.26 -6.58 10.20
N PHE A 158 -17.68 -5.68 10.99
CA PHE A 158 -18.05 -5.49 12.39
C PHE A 158 -19.21 -4.51 12.58
N LEU A 159 -19.76 -3.96 11.49
CA LEU A 159 -20.84 -2.99 11.51
C LEU A 159 -22.05 -3.51 10.71
N ASP A 160 -23.26 -3.29 11.24
CA ASP A 160 -24.50 -3.51 10.49
C ASP A 160 -24.82 -2.35 9.52
N ASP A 161 -25.88 -2.46 8.73
CA ASP A 161 -26.31 -1.42 7.77
C ASP A 161 -26.66 -0.07 8.44
N HIS A 162 -26.95 -0.09 9.74
CA HIS A 162 -27.20 1.11 10.55
C HIS A 162 -25.93 1.65 11.22
N GLY A 163 -24.80 0.96 11.10
CA GLY A 163 -23.52 1.33 11.70
C GLY A 163 -23.36 0.91 13.15
N ARG A 164 -24.12 -0.07 13.65
CA ARG A 164 -23.97 -0.62 15.01
C ARG A 164 -22.96 -1.75 15.00
N TRP A 165 -22.19 -1.87 16.08
CA TRP A 165 -21.24 -2.96 16.27
C TRP A 165 -21.95 -4.30 16.39
N THR A 166 -21.59 -5.26 15.53
CA THR A 166 -22.15 -6.61 15.51
C THR A 166 -21.58 -7.49 16.62
N LEU A 167 -20.34 -7.24 17.06
CA LEU A 167 -19.65 -7.98 18.13
C LEU A 167 -20.32 -7.86 19.51
N PHE A 168 -21.01 -6.74 19.78
CA PHE A 168 -21.68 -6.49 21.06
C PHE A 168 -23.15 -6.93 21.07
N ARG A 169 -23.65 -7.51 19.97
CA ARG A 169 -24.93 -8.23 19.98
C ARG A 169 -24.69 -9.61 20.59
N THR A 170 -24.63 -9.64 21.92
CA THR A 170 -24.93 -10.88 22.67
C THR A 170 -26.22 -11.44 22.10
N ARG A 171 -26.15 -12.69 21.64
CA ARG A 171 -27.27 -13.53 21.23
C ARG A 171 -28.34 -13.35 22.32
N LYS A 172 -29.41 -12.59 22.05
CA LYS A 172 -30.65 -12.77 22.81
C LYS A 172 -31.06 -14.20 22.46
N VAL A 173 -30.71 -15.13 23.33
CA VAL A 173 -31.26 -16.48 23.31
C VAL A 173 -32.76 -16.28 23.50
N ASP A 174 -33.54 -16.77 22.54
CA ASP A 174 -34.98 -16.78 22.60
C ASP A 174 -35.44 -17.55 23.85
N ASP A 175 -35.89 -16.83 24.87
CA ASP A 175 -36.73 -17.36 25.95
C ASP A 175 -38.17 -17.49 25.43
N SER A 176 -38.41 -18.38 24.45
CA SER A 176 -39.76 -18.65 23.94
C SER A 176 -40.04 -20.13 23.67
N VAL A 177 -39.62 -21.01 24.59
CA VAL A 177 -40.25 -22.33 24.77
C VAL A 177 -40.48 -22.59 26.26
N ARG A 178 -41.64 -22.14 26.75
CA ARG A 178 -42.33 -22.72 27.90
C ARG A 178 -43.80 -22.85 27.56
#